data_AF-A0A8T1GXF4-F1
#
_entry.id   AF-A0A8T1GXF4-F1
#
_cell.length_a   1.000
_cell.length_b   1.000
_cell.length_c   1.000
_cell.angle_alpha   90.00
_cell.angle_beta   90.00
_cell.angle_gamma   90.00
#
_symmetry.space_group_name_H-M   'P 1'
#
loop_
_entity.id
_entity.type
_entity.pdbx_description
1 polymer ?
#
loop_
_entity_poly.entity_id
_entity_poly.type
_entity_poly.pdbx_seq_one_letter_code
_entity_poly.pdbx_strand_id
1 'polypeptide(L)'
;MRLLDYSVQGKTHATTQVTIHLKNEQMVTFRSSDDPAVVVTRGKHTMLTRFFELCASEAPENQVAKSALYQDIPKLFRWDTKAKRWVRRKRYQAVLGLRIHVYPRDMQRFYMRVLLCHRKGPTSFENLRTVDGVTYDSYRKGAPHAGYLEDDSEWVDCMTEASQFRMPYQLRQLFATIIVYSQVVEVGALWEEFYDDLSLDFGYKYRSLEGNAKEEMVKFHTLKSLNDLLLANGSAVAHFEYLPQLSEYPHLVLNSLLQNNLIRREMEGYNHDVLQETVDREHLLNEEQRSVYSTIINAVDNPTPGNTLFFIDGPGGTGKSTLLKHILAKVRLLENIPLEVASSGIASLLLMGGRTAHSTFKIPLKLNDTSTCSIYKQSHLKGLIQKAILT
;
A
#
# COMPACT_ATOMS: atom_id res chain seq x y z
N MET A 1 -35.28 -9.23 26.20
CA MET A 1 -36.19 -8.25 26.82
C MET A 1 -35.33 -7.19 27.48
N ARG A 2 -35.38 -5.92 27.02
CA ARG A 2 -34.63 -4.82 27.66
C ARG A 2 -35.47 -4.25 28.79
N LEU A 3 -34.91 -4.14 29.98
CA LEU A 3 -35.65 -4.03 31.24
C LEU A 3 -36.34 -2.66 31.47
N LEU A 4 -36.07 -1.62 30.67
CA LEU A 4 -36.49 -0.24 31.01
C LEU A 4 -36.84 0.68 29.82
N ASP A 5 -36.88 0.18 28.58
CA ASP A 5 -37.34 0.87 27.34
C ASP A 5 -36.99 2.37 27.13
N TYR A 6 -35.89 2.86 27.71
CA TYR A 6 -35.44 4.24 27.48
C TYR A 6 -34.92 4.40 26.04
N SER A 7 -35.38 5.43 25.32
CA SER A 7 -34.91 5.79 23.98
C SER A 7 -33.46 6.25 24.03
N VAL A 8 -32.52 5.35 23.69
CA VAL A 8 -31.07 5.61 23.80
C VAL A 8 -30.53 6.42 22.60
N GLN A 9 -31.31 6.58 21.52
CA GLN A 9 -30.94 7.37 20.34
C GLN A 9 -32.16 8.00 19.67
N GLY A 10 -32.36 9.30 19.89
CA GLY A 10 -33.27 10.09 19.06
C GLY A 10 -32.67 10.28 17.66
N LYS A 11 -33.09 9.46 16.69
CA LYS A 11 -32.78 9.74 15.27
C LYS A 11 -33.68 10.87 14.80
N THR A 12 -33.18 12.10 14.84
CA THR A 12 -33.91 13.28 14.35
C THR A 12 -34.00 13.32 12.82
N HIS A 13 -33.13 12.57 12.12
CA HIS A 13 -33.03 12.56 10.66
C HIS A 13 -32.95 11.14 10.10
N ALA A 14 -33.56 10.92 8.93
CA ALA A 14 -33.34 9.70 8.16
C ALA A 14 -32.04 9.82 7.36
N THR A 15 -31.22 8.76 7.33
CA THR A 15 -29.96 8.73 6.58
C THR A 15 -30.14 7.87 5.33
N THR A 16 -29.70 8.36 4.17
CA THR A 16 -29.67 7.59 2.91
C THR A 16 -28.25 7.63 2.37
N GLN A 17 -27.61 6.46 2.26
CA GLN A 17 -26.30 6.32 1.66
C GLN A 17 -26.44 6.25 0.14
N VAL A 18 -25.79 7.17 -0.56
CA VAL A 18 -25.67 7.14 -2.02
C VAL A 18 -24.36 6.46 -2.43
N THR A 19 -24.40 5.71 -3.53
CA THR A 19 -23.25 4.94 -4.03
C THR A 19 -22.59 5.64 -5.21
N ILE A 20 -21.28 5.46 -5.34
CA ILE A 20 -20.54 5.86 -6.53
C ILE A 20 -19.81 4.68 -7.14
N HIS A 21 -19.53 4.79 -8.44
CA HIS A 21 -18.74 3.83 -9.19
C HIS A 21 -18.24 4.54 -10.46
N LEU A 22 -17.16 4.04 -11.06
CA LEU A 22 -16.74 4.52 -12.38
C LEU A 22 -17.69 3.96 -13.46
N LYS A 23 -17.58 4.49 -14.68
CA LYS A 23 -18.36 3.99 -15.82
C LYS A 23 -18.08 2.50 -16.00
N ASN A 24 -19.14 1.69 -16.03
CA ASN A 24 -19.08 0.22 -16.15
C ASN A 24 -18.43 -0.56 -14.98
N GLU A 25 -18.07 0.08 -13.88
CA GLU A 25 -17.53 -0.58 -12.67
C GLU A 25 -18.57 -0.70 -11.54
N GLN A 26 -19.83 -0.99 -11.89
CA GLN A 26 -20.89 -1.09 -10.90
C GLN A 26 -20.74 -2.40 -10.11
N MET A 27 -20.88 -2.34 -8.79
CA MET A 27 -20.98 -3.56 -8.00
C MET A 27 -22.32 -4.25 -8.30
N VAL A 28 -22.25 -5.50 -8.76
CA VAL A 28 -23.41 -6.36 -9.02
C VAL A 28 -23.29 -7.61 -8.17
N THR A 29 -24.38 -7.98 -7.49
CA THR A 29 -24.49 -9.24 -6.76
C THR A 29 -25.12 -10.31 -7.65
N PHE A 30 -24.50 -11.49 -7.65
CA PHE A 30 -24.97 -12.66 -8.38
C PHE A 30 -24.75 -13.93 -7.57
N ARG A 31 -25.52 -14.96 -7.90
CA ARG A 31 -25.35 -16.33 -7.42
C ARG A 31 -24.70 -17.15 -8.53
N SER A 32 -24.04 -18.24 -8.17
CA SER A 32 -23.44 -19.17 -9.15
C SER A 32 -24.44 -19.73 -10.17
N SER A 33 -25.72 -19.74 -9.84
CA SER A 33 -26.81 -20.19 -10.70
C SER A 33 -27.41 -19.11 -11.61
N ASP A 34 -26.97 -17.85 -11.49
CA ASP A 34 -27.52 -16.75 -12.28
C ASP A 34 -26.93 -16.74 -13.71
N ASP A 35 -27.77 -16.44 -14.71
CA ASP A 35 -27.33 -16.23 -16.09
C ASP A 35 -26.45 -14.95 -16.19
N PRO A 36 -25.18 -15.07 -16.65
CA PRO A 36 -24.29 -13.93 -16.83
C PRO A 36 -24.88 -12.79 -17.67
N ALA A 37 -25.63 -13.09 -18.72
CA ALA A 37 -26.24 -12.08 -19.58
C ALA A 37 -27.26 -11.23 -18.81
N VAL A 38 -28.02 -11.85 -17.91
CA VAL A 38 -28.96 -11.16 -17.03
C VAL A 38 -28.22 -10.39 -15.94
N VAL A 39 -27.16 -10.97 -15.35
CA VAL A 39 -26.37 -10.34 -14.28
C VAL A 39 -25.79 -9.00 -14.74
N VAL A 40 -25.21 -8.93 -15.94
CA VAL A 40 -24.67 -7.69 -16.50
C VAL A 40 -25.73 -6.58 -16.59
N THR A 41 -27.01 -6.92 -16.82
CA THR A 41 -28.07 -5.90 -16.86
C THR A 41 -28.47 -5.34 -15.50
N ARG A 42 -28.16 -6.03 -14.39
CA ARG A 42 -28.53 -5.60 -13.03
C ARG A 42 -27.82 -4.30 -12.60
N GLY A 43 -26.63 -4.05 -13.16
CA GLY A 43 -25.85 -2.83 -12.92
C GLY A 43 -26.30 -1.60 -13.69
N LYS A 44 -27.17 -1.74 -14.70
CA LYS A 44 -27.56 -0.64 -15.60
C LYS A 44 -28.24 0.54 -14.88
N HIS A 45 -28.93 0.27 -13.77
CA HIS A 45 -29.72 1.27 -13.05
C HIS A 45 -29.28 1.38 -11.59
N THR A 46 -28.33 2.27 -11.36
CA THR A 46 -27.82 2.65 -10.04
C THR A 46 -28.37 3.99 -9.59
N MET A 47 -28.20 4.33 -8.31
CA MET A 47 -28.54 5.66 -7.80
C MET A 47 -27.81 6.78 -8.55
N LEU A 48 -26.56 6.53 -8.96
CA LEU A 48 -25.72 7.52 -9.66
C LEU A 48 -26.12 7.68 -11.13
N THR A 49 -26.30 6.57 -11.87
CA THR A 49 -26.74 6.62 -13.28
C THR A 49 -28.11 7.27 -13.41
N ARG A 50 -29.05 6.91 -12.53
CA ARG A 50 -30.37 7.56 -12.48
C ARG A 50 -30.33 9.00 -12.01
N PHE A 51 -29.30 9.42 -11.28
CA PHE A 51 -29.12 10.84 -10.94
C PHE A 51 -28.71 11.65 -12.17
N PHE A 52 -27.81 11.11 -13.00
CA PHE A 52 -27.45 11.75 -14.26
C PHE A 52 -28.64 11.90 -15.21
N GLU A 53 -29.44 10.84 -15.36
CA GLU A 53 -30.69 10.88 -16.13
C GLU A 53 -31.70 11.88 -15.55
N LEU A 54 -31.78 11.96 -14.21
CA LEU A 54 -32.66 12.91 -13.53
C LEU A 54 -32.24 14.35 -13.83
N CYS A 55 -30.93 14.64 -13.86
CA CYS A 55 -30.40 15.95 -14.24
C CYS A 55 -30.59 16.25 -15.73
N ALA A 56 -30.57 15.23 -16.59
CA ALA A 56 -30.84 15.37 -18.02
C ALA A 56 -32.35 15.48 -18.36
N SER A 57 -33.23 15.24 -17.39
CA SER A 57 -34.68 15.19 -17.62
C SER A 57 -35.26 16.60 -17.79
N GLU A 58 -36.13 16.76 -18.81
CA GLU A 58 -36.88 17.99 -19.02
C GLU A 58 -38.23 18.05 -18.29
N ALA A 59 -38.60 16.98 -17.58
CA ALA A 59 -39.87 16.94 -16.84
C ALA A 59 -39.90 18.03 -15.74
N PRO A 60 -41.00 18.79 -15.59
CA PRO A 60 -41.07 19.91 -14.64
C PRO A 60 -40.68 19.54 -13.21
N GLU A 61 -41.07 18.36 -12.74
CA GLU A 61 -40.77 17.84 -11.40
C GLU A 61 -39.28 17.52 -11.17
N ASN A 62 -38.51 17.33 -12.23
CA ASN A 62 -37.10 16.93 -12.19
C ASN A 62 -36.15 18.11 -12.37
N GLN A 63 -36.62 19.27 -12.86
CA GLN A 63 -35.78 20.45 -13.09
C GLN A 63 -34.99 20.88 -11.85
N VAL A 64 -35.53 20.67 -10.65
CA VAL A 64 -34.82 20.95 -9.39
C VAL A 64 -33.51 20.15 -9.23
N ALA A 65 -33.41 18.96 -9.85
CA ALA A 65 -32.21 18.14 -9.81
C ALA A 65 -31.02 18.78 -10.54
N LYS A 66 -31.27 19.60 -11.59
CA LYS A 66 -30.23 20.36 -12.31
C LYS A 66 -29.49 21.34 -11.41
N SER A 67 -30.15 21.84 -10.37
CA SER A 67 -29.57 22.73 -9.36
C SER A 67 -29.05 22.02 -8.11
N ALA A 68 -29.18 20.69 -8.02
CA ALA A 68 -28.85 19.93 -6.83
C ALA A 68 -27.47 19.25 -6.93
N LEU A 69 -26.82 19.13 -5.78
CA LEU A 69 -25.63 18.29 -5.60
C LEU A 69 -26.07 16.84 -5.40
N TYR A 70 -25.22 15.88 -5.78
CA TYR A 70 -25.59 14.46 -5.65
C TYR A 70 -25.92 14.07 -4.20
N GLN A 71 -25.15 14.61 -3.25
CA GLN A 71 -25.37 14.40 -1.81
C GLN A 71 -26.70 14.98 -1.29
N ASP A 72 -27.29 15.95 -1.99
CA ASP A 72 -28.55 16.60 -1.61
C ASP A 72 -29.77 15.96 -2.28
N ILE A 73 -29.58 15.08 -3.27
CA ILE A 73 -30.68 14.39 -3.95
C ILE A 73 -31.60 13.65 -2.98
N PRO A 74 -31.12 12.92 -1.95
CA PRO A 74 -32.01 12.26 -1.00
C PRO A 74 -32.93 13.20 -0.19
N LYS A 75 -32.59 14.49 -0.09
CA LYS A 75 -33.43 15.52 0.52
C LYS A 75 -34.62 15.88 -0.38
N LEU A 76 -34.41 15.81 -1.69
CA LEU A 76 -35.38 16.22 -2.72
C LEU A 76 -36.18 15.04 -3.30
N PHE A 77 -35.55 13.88 -3.40
CA PHE A 77 -36.07 12.68 -4.03
C PHE A 77 -35.91 11.50 -3.07
N ARG A 78 -36.81 10.52 -3.17
CA ARG A 78 -36.67 9.21 -2.53
C ARG A 78 -36.24 8.19 -3.57
N TRP A 79 -35.39 7.25 -3.20
CA TRP A 79 -35.04 6.13 -4.05
C TRP A 79 -36.15 5.07 -3.99
N ASP A 80 -36.69 4.70 -5.15
CA ASP A 80 -37.58 3.55 -5.29
C ASP A 80 -36.74 2.33 -5.67
N THR A 81 -36.49 1.43 -4.70
CA THR A 81 -35.66 0.24 -4.91
C THR A 81 -36.28 -0.75 -5.90
N LYS A 82 -37.62 -0.84 -5.99
CA LYS A 82 -38.31 -1.76 -6.90
C LYS A 82 -38.26 -1.24 -8.33
N ALA A 83 -38.58 0.03 -8.52
CA ALA A 83 -38.56 0.66 -9.84
C ALA A 83 -37.16 1.16 -10.26
N LYS A 84 -36.16 1.09 -9.37
CA LYS A 84 -34.78 1.57 -9.57
C LYS A 84 -34.74 2.99 -10.14
N ARG A 85 -35.44 3.92 -9.48
CA ARG A 85 -35.53 5.33 -9.91
C ARG A 85 -35.68 6.29 -8.73
N TRP A 86 -35.30 7.54 -8.97
CA TRP A 86 -35.58 8.65 -8.07
C TRP A 86 -37.03 9.13 -8.25
N VAL A 87 -37.73 9.37 -7.13
CA VAL A 87 -39.11 9.86 -7.13
C VAL A 87 -39.19 11.12 -6.28
N ARG A 88 -39.75 12.20 -6.83
CA ARG A 88 -39.87 13.48 -6.14
C ARG A 88 -40.64 13.33 -4.83
N ARG A 89 -40.11 13.90 -3.74
CA ARG A 89 -40.81 13.94 -2.46
C ARG A 89 -41.90 15.01 -2.51
N LYS A 90 -43.10 14.65 -2.05
CA LYS A 90 -44.25 15.59 -1.93
C LYS A 90 -44.28 16.34 -0.59
N ARG A 91 -43.57 15.85 0.42
CA ARG A 91 -43.47 16.45 1.76
C ARG A 91 -42.01 16.54 2.18
N TYR A 92 -41.65 17.60 2.89
CA TYR A 92 -40.34 17.76 3.49
C TYR A 92 -40.09 16.66 4.52
N GLN A 93 -38.88 16.11 4.52
CA GLN A 93 -38.41 15.20 5.54
C GLN A 93 -36.98 15.61 5.89
N ALA A 94 -36.69 15.70 7.18
CA ALA A 94 -35.35 15.99 7.67
C ALA A 94 -34.44 14.79 7.34
N VAL A 95 -33.78 14.86 6.18
CA VAL A 95 -32.86 13.83 5.68
C VAL A 95 -31.46 14.45 5.68
N LEU A 96 -30.54 13.84 6.40
CA LEU A 96 -29.13 14.14 6.22
C LEU A 96 -28.65 13.30 5.04
N GLY A 97 -28.43 13.94 3.91
CA GLY A 97 -27.64 13.35 2.83
C GLY A 97 -26.21 13.23 3.33
N LEU A 98 -25.78 12.02 3.67
CA LEU A 98 -24.47 11.81 4.30
C LEU A 98 -23.54 10.96 3.43
N ARG A 99 -22.32 11.51 3.29
CA ARG A 99 -21.04 11.03 2.73
C ARG A 99 -21.08 9.82 1.81
N ILE A 100 -20.85 10.11 0.54
CA ILE A 100 -20.17 9.20 -0.38
C ILE A 100 -18.84 8.81 0.29
N HIS A 101 -18.72 7.58 0.78
CA HIS A 101 -17.47 7.09 1.34
C HIS A 101 -16.59 6.55 0.22
N VAL A 102 -15.42 7.16 0.05
CA VAL A 102 -14.37 6.68 -0.84
C VAL A 102 -13.08 6.68 -0.05
N TYR A 103 -12.33 5.59 -0.17
CA TYR A 103 -11.02 5.51 0.44
C TYR A 103 -10.06 6.44 -0.32
N PRO A 104 -9.30 7.34 0.34
CA PRO A 104 -8.44 8.30 -0.37
C PRO A 104 -7.42 7.69 -1.33
N ARG A 105 -6.99 6.43 -1.09
CA ARG A 105 -6.10 5.72 -2.02
C ARG A 105 -6.77 5.26 -3.32
N ASP A 106 -8.11 5.25 -3.39
CA ASP A 106 -8.85 5.04 -4.64
C ASP A 106 -8.99 6.40 -5.36
N MET A 107 -7.88 6.85 -5.96
CA MET A 107 -7.74 8.21 -6.50
C MET A 107 -8.86 8.56 -7.49
N GLN A 108 -9.15 7.68 -8.45
CA GLN A 108 -10.19 7.94 -9.46
C GLN A 108 -11.56 8.18 -8.84
N ARG A 109 -11.98 7.34 -7.89
CA ARG A 109 -13.27 7.50 -7.20
C ARG A 109 -13.25 8.67 -6.23
N PHE A 110 -12.09 9.00 -5.66
CA PHE A 110 -11.93 10.14 -4.77
C PHE A 110 -12.18 11.45 -5.53
N TYR A 111 -11.52 11.66 -6.67
CA TYR A 111 -11.73 12.84 -7.52
C TYR A 111 -13.15 12.91 -8.07
N MET A 112 -13.73 11.77 -8.44
CA MET A 112 -15.13 11.70 -8.86
C MET A 112 -16.10 12.12 -7.74
N ARG A 113 -15.84 11.69 -6.49
CA ARG A 113 -16.60 12.12 -5.31
C ARG A 113 -16.52 13.63 -5.12
N VAL A 114 -15.33 14.21 -5.23
CA VAL A 114 -15.13 15.66 -5.10
C VAL A 114 -15.99 16.40 -6.11
N LEU A 115 -15.95 15.98 -7.38
CA LEU A 115 -16.79 16.57 -8.43
C LEU A 115 -18.29 16.42 -8.12
N LEU A 116 -18.76 15.26 -7.69
CA LEU A 116 -20.18 15.03 -7.36
C LEU A 116 -20.67 15.81 -6.12
N CYS A 117 -19.76 16.15 -5.21
CA CYS A 117 -20.06 16.93 -4.01
C CYS A 117 -20.17 18.43 -4.29
N HIS A 118 -19.58 18.95 -5.37
CA HIS A 118 -19.54 20.39 -5.64
C HIS A 118 -20.23 20.79 -6.95
N ARG A 119 -20.32 19.88 -7.92
CA ARG A 119 -20.94 20.15 -9.21
C ARG A 119 -22.44 19.87 -9.18
N LYS A 120 -23.22 20.86 -9.61
CA LYS A 120 -24.68 20.76 -9.76
C LYS A 120 -25.05 20.21 -11.12
N GLY A 121 -26.09 19.36 -11.15
CA GLY A 121 -26.74 18.93 -12.38
C GLY A 121 -25.92 18.18 -13.43
N PRO A 122 -24.87 17.38 -13.10
CA PRO A 122 -24.15 16.64 -14.13
C PRO A 122 -25.08 15.65 -14.86
N THR A 123 -25.01 15.57 -16.18
CA THR A 123 -25.91 14.75 -17.01
C THR A 123 -25.32 13.42 -17.45
N SER A 124 -24.03 13.19 -17.22
CA SER A 124 -23.34 11.94 -17.53
C SER A 124 -21.99 11.85 -16.81
N PHE A 125 -21.35 10.67 -16.87
CA PHE A 125 -19.97 10.46 -16.41
C PHE A 125 -18.97 11.38 -17.12
N GLU A 126 -19.23 11.67 -18.39
CA GLU A 126 -18.39 12.53 -19.20
C GLU A 126 -18.64 14.00 -18.88
N ASN A 127 -19.90 14.41 -18.80
CA ASN A 127 -20.25 15.76 -18.41
C ASN A 127 -19.70 16.11 -17.02
N LEU A 128 -19.66 15.15 -16.08
CA LEU A 128 -19.09 15.35 -14.75
C LEU A 128 -17.61 15.79 -14.78
N ARG A 129 -16.82 15.32 -15.76
CA ARG A 129 -15.40 15.67 -15.97
C ARG A 129 -15.18 16.75 -17.04
N THR A 130 -16.24 17.42 -17.51
CA THR A 130 -16.13 18.53 -18.47
C THR A 130 -16.15 19.86 -17.72
N VAL A 131 -15.05 20.61 -17.64
CA VAL A 131 -15.00 21.91 -16.94
C VAL A 131 -14.79 23.01 -17.96
N ASP A 132 -15.58 24.09 -17.89
CA ASP A 132 -15.53 25.23 -18.82
C ASP A 132 -15.52 24.85 -20.31
N GLY A 133 -16.28 23.80 -20.66
CA GLY A 133 -16.39 23.30 -22.03
C GLY A 133 -15.29 22.31 -22.45
N VAL A 134 -14.27 22.07 -21.63
CA VAL A 134 -13.18 21.12 -21.89
C VAL A 134 -13.44 19.79 -21.17
N THR A 135 -13.48 18.70 -21.93
CA THR A 135 -13.62 17.34 -21.38
C THR A 135 -12.25 16.74 -21.08
N TYR A 136 -11.97 16.47 -19.81
CA TYR A 136 -10.68 15.92 -19.37
C TYR A 136 -10.66 14.39 -19.42
N ASP A 137 -9.51 13.77 -19.67
CA ASP A 137 -9.35 12.30 -19.77
C ASP A 137 -9.78 11.55 -18.49
N SER A 138 -9.60 12.15 -17.32
CA SER A 138 -9.88 11.53 -16.03
C SER A 138 -10.48 12.52 -15.04
N TYR A 139 -11.13 11.98 -13.99
CA TYR A 139 -11.63 12.80 -12.89
C TYR A 139 -10.49 13.51 -12.15
N ARG A 140 -9.31 12.90 -12.08
CA ARG A 140 -8.09 13.49 -11.50
C ARG A 140 -7.66 14.75 -12.23
N LYS A 141 -7.72 14.77 -13.56
CA LYS A 141 -7.40 15.99 -14.33
C LYS A 141 -8.52 17.03 -14.22
N GLY A 142 -9.78 16.61 -14.29
CA GLY A 142 -10.91 17.55 -14.28
C GLY A 142 -11.21 18.21 -12.93
N ALA A 143 -10.95 17.54 -11.80
CA ALA A 143 -11.31 18.07 -10.47
C ALA A 143 -10.48 19.31 -10.05
N PRO A 144 -9.15 19.37 -10.25
CA PRO A 144 -8.35 20.57 -9.99
C PRO A 144 -8.81 21.76 -10.84
N HIS A 145 -9.03 21.56 -12.15
CA HIS A 145 -9.52 22.62 -13.03
C HIS A 145 -10.90 23.16 -12.65
N ALA A 146 -11.70 22.38 -11.91
CA ALA A 146 -12.98 22.84 -11.39
C ALA A 146 -12.85 23.76 -10.16
N GLY A 147 -11.64 23.98 -9.64
CA GLY A 147 -11.36 24.86 -8.50
C GLY A 147 -11.85 24.32 -7.15
N TYR A 148 -12.12 23.01 -7.05
CA TYR A 148 -12.65 22.38 -5.82
C TYR A 148 -11.58 21.66 -4.99
N LEU A 149 -10.34 21.69 -5.45
CA LEU A 149 -9.18 21.13 -4.78
C LEU A 149 -8.14 22.23 -4.67
N GLU A 150 -7.50 22.31 -3.50
CA GLU A 150 -6.24 23.02 -3.34
C GLU A 150 -5.24 22.39 -4.32
N ASP A 151 -4.55 23.23 -5.09
CA ASP A 151 -3.45 22.82 -5.93
C ASP A 151 -2.24 22.46 -5.06
N ASP A 152 -1.21 21.85 -5.66
CA ASP A 152 0.01 21.52 -4.92
C ASP A 152 0.86 22.78 -4.59
N SER A 153 0.33 23.99 -4.81
CA SER A 153 1.06 25.26 -4.61
C SER A 153 1.51 25.40 -3.16
N GLU A 154 0.69 25.00 -2.19
CA GLU A 154 1.04 25.05 -0.78
C GLU A 154 2.26 24.17 -0.46
N TRP A 155 2.39 23.04 -1.15
CA TRP A 155 3.53 22.13 -0.99
C TRP A 155 4.78 22.66 -1.68
N VAL A 156 4.62 23.29 -2.85
CA VAL A 156 5.71 23.98 -3.55
C VAL A 156 6.21 25.15 -2.72
N ASP A 157 5.33 26.00 -2.19
CA ASP A 157 5.68 27.13 -1.33
C ASP A 157 6.36 26.66 -0.04
N CYS A 158 5.83 25.60 0.59
CA CYS A 158 6.42 25.00 1.79
C CYS A 158 7.83 24.45 1.54
N MET A 159 8.02 23.74 0.42
CA MET A 159 9.33 23.19 0.04
C MET A 159 10.31 24.30 -0.37
N THR A 160 9.84 25.35 -1.06
CA THR A 160 10.61 26.53 -1.46
C THR A 160 11.08 27.34 -0.26
N GLU A 161 10.22 27.52 0.74
CA GLU A 161 10.61 28.16 1.99
C GLU A 161 11.64 27.30 2.73
N ALA A 162 11.38 26.00 2.86
CA ALA A 162 12.26 25.09 3.58
C ALA A 162 13.64 24.97 2.93
N SER A 163 13.75 24.97 1.60
CA SER A 163 15.02 24.80 0.88
C SER A 163 16.04 25.91 1.17
N GLN A 164 15.56 27.09 1.57
CA GLN A 164 16.42 28.23 1.90
C GLN A 164 17.25 28.05 3.18
N PHE A 165 16.82 27.19 4.12
CA PHE A 165 17.46 27.09 5.44
C PHE A 165 17.57 25.68 6.00
N ARG A 166 16.99 24.65 5.35
CA ARG A 166 17.08 23.26 5.81
C ARG A 166 18.20 22.50 5.11
N MET A 167 18.79 21.55 5.83
CA MET A 167 19.75 20.63 5.24
C MET A 167 19.05 19.58 4.37
N PRO A 168 19.70 19.01 3.33
CA PRO A 168 19.07 18.08 2.38
C PRO A 168 18.35 16.89 3.01
N TYR A 169 18.92 16.32 4.08
CA TYR A 169 18.24 15.24 4.83
C TYR A 169 16.93 15.72 5.48
N GLN A 170 16.90 16.93 6.06
CA GLN A 170 15.69 17.50 6.65
C GLN A 170 14.65 17.83 5.57
N LEU A 171 15.10 18.27 4.39
CA LEU A 171 14.22 18.44 3.22
C LEU A 171 13.62 17.11 2.77
N ARG A 172 14.41 16.03 2.70
CA ARG A 172 13.89 14.68 2.44
C ARG A 172 12.89 14.22 3.50
N GLN A 173 13.07 14.58 4.77
CA GLN A 173 12.08 14.30 5.82
C GLN A 173 10.77 15.03 5.57
N LEU A 174 10.83 16.32 5.28
CA LEU A 174 9.65 17.13 4.98
C LEU A 174 8.93 16.61 3.74
N PHE A 175 9.68 16.36 2.65
CA PHE A 175 9.15 15.77 1.43
C PHE A 175 8.44 14.44 1.70
N ALA A 176 9.07 13.52 2.45
CA ALA A 176 8.47 12.25 2.83
C ALA A 176 7.16 12.44 3.62
N THR A 177 7.13 13.41 4.54
CA THR A 177 5.91 13.75 5.31
C THR A 177 4.82 14.27 4.38
N ILE A 178 5.14 15.21 3.48
CA ILE A 178 4.19 15.79 2.52
C ILE A 178 3.58 14.70 1.64
N ILE A 179 4.38 13.86 1.00
CA ILE A 179 3.85 12.85 0.06
C ILE A 179 3.09 11.71 0.76
N VAL A 180 3.33 11.47 2.06
CA VAL A 180 2.60 10.47 2.83
C VAL A 180 1.27 11.01 3.37
N TYR A 181 1.22 12.26 3.82
CA TYR A 181 0.10 12.79 4.60
C TYR A 181 -0.75 13.84 3.87
N SER A 182 -0.23 14.49 2.83
CA SER A 182 -0.83 15.69 2.25
C SER A 182 -1.57 15.48 0.92
N GLN A 183 -1.81 14.24 0.49
CA GLN A 183 -2.54 13.91 -0.77
C GLN A 183 -2.06 14.70 -2.00
N VAL A 184 -0.74 14.91 -2.13
CA VAL A 184 -0.11 15.60 -3.26
C VAL A 184 -0.58 15.01 -4.58
N VAL A 185 -1.05 15.86 -5.48
CA VAL A 185 -1.63 15.44 -6.76
C VAL A 185 -0.51 15.03 -7.72
N GLU A 186 0.56 15.80 -7.83
CA GLU A 186 1.67 15.64 -8.78
C GLU A 186 3.02 15.40 -8.09
N VAL A 187 3.12 14.28 -7.35
CA VAL A 187 4.34 13.88 -6.61
C VAL A 187 5.60 13.87 -7.49
N GLY A 188 5.48 13.47 -8.76
CA GLY A 188 6.60 13.46 -9.71
C GLY A 188 7.09 14.86 -10.05
N ALA A 189 6.17 15.81 -10.27
CA ALA A 189 6.54 17.20 -10.54
C ALA A 189 7.25 17.83 -9.33
N LEU A 190 6.71 17.61 -8.13
CA LEU A 190 7.32 18.09 -6.89
C LEU A 190 8.71 17.47 -6.64
N TRP A 191 8.89 16.19 -6.99
CA TRP A 191 10.19 15.53 -6.91
C TRP A 191 11.21 16.17 -7.86
N GLU A 192 10.87 16.34 -9.13
CA GLU A 192 11.77 16.90 -10.13
C GLU A 192 12.12 18.36 -9.81
N GLU A 193 11.17 19.15 -9.32
CA GLU A 193 11.39 20.55 -8.95
C GLU A 193 12.40 20.71 -7.79
N PHE A 194 12.31 19.87 -6.76
CA PHE A 194 13.17 19.95 -5.58
C PHE A 194 14.31 18.93 -5.56
N TYR A 195 14.54 18.19 -6.66
CA TYR A 195 15.52 17.10 -6.70
C TYR A 195 16.93 17.56 -6.36
N ASP A 196 17.35 18.70 -6.89
CA ASP A 196 18.68 19.25 -6.66
C ASP A 196 18.90 19.59 -5.18
N ASP A 197 17.90 20.19 -4.52
CA ASP A 197 17.94 20.49 -3.09
C ASP A 197 17.94 19.22 -2.22
N LEU A 198 17.12 18.23 -2.60
CA LEU A 198 17.00 16.95 -1.88
C LEU A 198 18.29 16.12 -1.95
N SER A 199 19.05 16.26 -3.05
CA SER A 199 20.22 15.43 -3.37
C SER A 199 21.56 16.12 -3.14
N LEU A 200 21.57 17.42 -2.77
CA LEU A 200 22.75 18.26 -2.67
C LEU A 200 23.91 17.67 -1.84
N ASP A 201 23.60 17.03 -0.71
CA ASP A 201 24.60 16.39 0.15
C ASP A 201 25.26 15.17 -0.51
N PHE A 202 24.50 14.39 -1.29
CA PHE A 202 25.04 13.29 -2.07
C PHE A 202 25.80 13.79 -3.30
N GLY A 203 25.35 14.86 -3.94
CA GLY A 203 26.09 15.55 -4.99
C GLY A 203 27.48 15.99 -4.52
N TYR A 204 27.56 16.52 -3.30
CA TYR A 204 28.82 16.86 -2.65
C TYR A 204 29.64 15.63 -2.27
N LYS A 205 29.01 14.60 -1.67
CA LYS A 205 29.68 13.37 -1.24
C LYS A 205 30.35 12.62 -2.39
N TYR A 206 29.71 12.59 -3.56
CA TYR A 206 30.19 11.88 -4.75
C TYR A 206 30.80 12.81 -5.80
N ARG A 207 31.25 14.01 -5.40
CA ARG A 207 31.82 15.03 -6.30
C ARG A 207 33.06 14.60 -7.08
N SER A 208 33.76 13.54 -6.65
CA SER A 208 34.94 12.99 -7.32
C SER A 208 34.59 12.06 -8.48
N LEU A 209 33.32 11.66 -8.62
CA LEU A 209 32.82 10.90 -9.76
C LEU A 209 32.40 11.87 -10.86
N GLU A 210 32.40 11.41 -12.11
CA GLU A 210 32.01 12.20 -13.27
C GLU A 210 31.00 11.44 -14.14
N GLY A 211 30.24 12.19 -14.95
CA GLY A 211 29.24 11.67 -15.89
C GLY A 211 28.16 10.82 -15.22
N ASN A 212 27.65 9.84 -15.97
CA ASN A 212 26.53 8.99 -15.54
C ASN A 212 26.78 8.28 -14.20
N ALA A 213 28.01 7.88 -13.90
CA ALA A 213 28.33 7.20 -12.65
C ALA A 213 28.04 8.08 -11.42
N LYS A 214 28.28 9.40 -11.53
CA LYS A 214 27.92 10.36 -10.48
C LYS A 214 26.41 10.48 -10.35
N GLU A 215 25.72 10.69 -11.47
CA GLU A 215 24.27 10.89 -11.49
C GLU A 215 23.52 9.69 -10.90
N GLU A 216 23.88 8.47 -11.29
CA GLU A 216 23.31 7.24 -10.74
C GLU A 216 23.54 7.13 -9.23
N MET A 217 24.76 7.40 -8.76
CA MET A 217 25.09 7.35 -7.33
C MET A 217 24.30 8.37 -6.51
N VAL A 218 24.19 9.61 -7.00
CA VAL A 218 23.45 10.68 -6.33
C VAL A 218 21.96 10.33 -6.29
N LYS A 219 21.37 9.94 -7.42
CA LYS A 219 19.94 9.60 -7.53
C LYS A 219 19.59 8.39 -6.66
N PHE A 220 20.38 7.32 -6.73
CA PHE A 220 20.21 6.13 -5.91
C PHE A 220 20.26 6.44 -4.42
N HIS A 221 21.28 7.18 -3.94
CA HIS A 221 21.41 7.46 -2.51
C HIS A 221 20.34 8.40 -1.98
N THR A 222 19.90 9.37 -2.79
CA THR A 222 18.79 10.26 -2.47
C THR A 222 17.50 9.47 -2.33
N LEU A 223 17.21 8.62 -3.33
CA LEU A 223 16.02 7.77 -3.35
C LEU A 223 16.02 6.74 -2.23
N LYS A 224 17.17 6.11 -1.96
CA LYS A 224 17.31 5.16 -0.85
C LYS A 224 17.03 5.81 0.49
N SER A 225 17.59 7.00 0.72
CA SER A 225 17.33 7.74 1.95
C SER A 225 15.86 8.16 2.07
N LEU A 226 15.22 8.54 0.97
CA LEU A 226 13.79 8.83 0.95
C LEU A 226 12.99 7.57 1.29
N ASN A 227 13.34 6.42 0.68
CA ASN A 227 12.68 5.16 0.95
C ASN A 227 12.79 4.74 2.43
N ASP A 228 13.95 4.95 3.07
CA ASP A 228 14.12 4.67 4.50
C ASP A 228 13.19 5.54 5.38
N LEU A 229 12.96 6.79 4.97
CA LEU A 229 12.01 7.70 5.62
C LEU A 229 10.55 7.27 5.37
N LEU A 230 10.21 6.85 4.16
CA LEU A 230 8.88 6.35 3.82
C LEU A 230 8.55 5.06 4.56
N LEU A 231 9.50 4.12 4.65
CA LEU A 231 9.35 2.87 5.41
C LEU A 231 9.07 3.13 6.88
N ALA A 232 9.69 4.16 7.46
CA ALA A 232 9.42 4.57 8.84
C ALA A 232 7.97 5.07 9.04
N ASN A 233 7.30 5.50 7.97
CA ASN A 233 5.90 5.96 7.96
C ASN A 233 4.93 4.91 7.36
N GLY A 234 5.37 3.65 7.22
CA GLY A 234 4.54 2.56 6.68
C GLY A 234 4.25 2.66 5.18
N SER A 235 5.07 3.42 4.44
CA SER A 235 5.02 3.51 2.98
C SER A 235 6.35 3.10 2.36
N ALA A 236 6.48 3.17 1.04
CA ALA A 236 7.68 2.84 0.28
C ALA A 236 7.67 3.63 -1.03
N VAL A 237 8.84 3.84 -1.63
CA VAL A 237 8.96 4.48 -2.96
C VAL A 237 8.12 3.74 -4.01
N ALA A 238 8.04 2.40 -3.90
CA ALA A 238 7.25 1.55 -4.79
C ALA A 238 5.75 1.85 -4.80
N HIS A 239 5.23 2.61 -3.82
CA HIS A 239 3.83 3.05 -3.82
C HIS A 239 3.59 4.32 -4.65
N PHE A 240 4.64 4.98 -5.14
CA PHE A 240 4.57 6.23 -5.89
C PHE A 240 5.11 5.99 -7.31
N GLU A 241 4.21 5.73 -8.26
CA GLU A 241 4.53 5.36 -9.64
C GLU A 241 5.40 6.38 -10.38
N TYR A 242 5.24 7.67 -10.05
CA TYR A 242 5.96 8.77 -10.70
C TYR A 242 7.32 9.10 -10.05
N LEU A 243 7.73 8.38 -9.00
CA LEU A 243 9.09 8.47 -8.47
C LEU A 243 10.00 7.44 -9.17
N PRO A 244 11.29 7.75 -9.32
CA PRO A 244 12.29 6.75 -9.70
C PRO A 244 12.24 5.57 -8.74
N GLN A 245 12.45 4.35 -9.24
CA GLN A 245 12.35 3.13 -8.44
C GLN A 245 13.73 2.58 -8.07
N LEU A 246 13.87 2.07 -6.85
CA LEU A 246 15.12 1.43 -6.41
C LEU A 246 15.48 0.20 -7.26
N SER A 247 14.48 -0.45 -7.86
CA SER A 247 14.67 -1.58 -8.78
C SER A 247 15.39 -1.20 -10.07
N GLU A 248 15.46 0.10 -10.42
CA GLU A 248 16.24 0.60 -11.56
C GLU A 248 17.75 0.52 -11.31
N TYR A 249 18.18 0.36 -10.05
CA TYR A 249 19.58 0.34 -9.63
C TYR A 249 19.98 -0.96 -8.91
N PRO A 250 19.80 -2.15 -9.52
CA PRO A 250 19.94 -3.44 -8.82
C PRO A 250 21.35 -3.64 -8.23
N HIS A 251 22.41 -3.26 -8.96
CA HIS A 251 23.78 -3.37 -8.47
C HIS A 251 24.07 -2.45 -7.27
N LEU A 252 23.50 -1.25 -7.24
CA LEU A 252 23.68 -0.30 -6.13
C LEU A 252 22.87 -0.72 -4.90
N VAL A 253 21.67 -1.29 -5.10
CA VAL A 253 20.89 -1.92 -4.03
C VAL A 253 21.71 -3.03 -3.38
N LEU A 254 22.24 -3.96 -4.18
CA LEU A 254 23.07 -5.05 -3.68
C LEU A 254 24.29 -4.53 -2.92
N ASN A 255 25.09 -3.65 -3.52
CA ASN A 255 26.27 -3.06 -2.87
C ASN A 255 25.92 -2.38 -1.55
N SER A 256 24.80 -1.67 -1.50
CA SER A 256 24.34 -1.03 -0.28
C SER A 256 23.90 -2.03 0.79
N LEU A 257 23.36 -3.19 0.43
CA LEU A 257 23.01 -4.24 1.39
C LEU A 257 24.28 -4.87 1.97
N LEU A 258 25.30 -5.08 1.14
CA LEU A 258 26.57 -5.69 1.52
C LEU A 258 27.43 -4.80 2.45
N GLN A 259 27.13 -3.50 2.56
CA GLN A 259 27.73 -2.63 3.61
C GLN A 259 27.35 -3.08 5.03
N ASN A 260 26.21 -3.74 5.18
CA ASN A 260 25.85 -4.39 6.42
C ASN A 260 26.60 -5.72 6.52
N ASN A 261 27.68 -5.74 7.30
CA ASN A 261 28.52 -6.95 7.50
C ASN A 261 27.72 -8.20 7.91
N LEU A 262 26.57 -8.06 8.58
CA LEU A 262 25.72 -9.20 8.93
C LEU A 262 24.98 -9.75 7.70
N ILE A 263 24.43 -8.88 6.85
CA ILE A 263 23.80 -9.27 5.58
C ILE A 263 24.85 -9.88 4.65
N ARG A 264 26.02 -9.23 4.52
CA ARG A 264 27.13 -9.74 3.72
C ARG A 264 27.53 -11.15 4.14
N ARG A 265 27.61 -11.41 5.45
CA ARG A 265 27.91 -12.75 5.96
C ARG A 265 26.85 -13.78 5.57
N GLU A 266 25.57 -13.41 5.57
CA GLU A 266 24.52 -14.36 5.20
C GLU A 266 24.45 -14.62 3.69
N MET A 267 24.81 -13.63 2.86
CA MET A 267 24.79 -13.76 1.39
C MET A 267 26.07 -14.36 0.81
N GLU A 268 27.25 -13.97 1.33
CA GLU A 268 28.56 -14.36 0.77
C GLU A 268 29.33 -15.34 1.66
N GLY A 269 28.87 -15.59 2.89
CA GLY A 269 29.63 -16.37 3.87
C GLY A 269 29.50 -17.89 3.72
N TYR A 270 28.71 -18.38 2.76
CA TYR A 270 28.47 -19.80 2.55
C TYR A 270 29.09 -20.27 1.23
N ASN A 271 29.72 -21.44 1.26
CA ASN A 271 30.27 -22.05 0.06
C ASN A 271 29.12 -22.58 -0.83
N HIS A 272 28.98 -21.99 -2.02
CA HIS A 272 27.92 -22.31 -2.96
C HIS A 272 27.92 -23.78 -3.41
N ASP A 273 29.10 -24.40 -3.56
CA ASP A 273 29.22 -25.81 -3.94
C ASP A 273 28.66 -26.74 -2.85
N VAL A 274 28.91 -26.41 -1.58
CA VAL A 274 28.37 -27.18 -0.43
C VAL A 274 26.86 -27.04 -0.31
N LEU A 275 26.33 -25.84 -0.58
CA LEU A 275 24.89 -25.61 -0.61
C LEU A 275 24.24 -26.40 -1.76
N GLN A 276 24.85 -26.37 -2.94
CA GLN A 276 24.38 -27.09 -4.12
C GLN A 276 24.41 -28.61 -3.88
N GLU A 277 25.52 -29.16 -3.36
CA GLU A 277 25.62 -30.58 -3.00
C GLU A 277 24.52 -31.01 -2.01
N THR A 278 24.16 -30.13 -1.07
CA THR A 278 23.07 -30.38 -0.12
C THR A 278 21.72 -30.45 -0.84
N VAL A 279 21.46 -29.54 -1.78
CA VAL A 279 20.21 -29.55 -2.57
C VAL A 279 20.16 -30.71 -3.55
N ASP A 280 21.28 -31.11 -4.16
CA ASP A 280 21.34 -32.26 -5.08
C ASP A 280 20.99 -33.58 -4.37
N ARG A 281 21.19 -33.62 -3.04
CA ARG A 281 20.80 -34.73 -2.15
C ARG A 281 19.35 -34.71 -1.70
N GLU A 282 18.50 -33.82 -2.22
CA GLU A 282 17.06 -33.76 -1.94
C GLU A 282 16.35 -35.10 -2.19
N HIS A 283 16.85 -35.89 -3.15
CA HIS A 283 16.34 -37.23 -3.43
C HIS A 283 16.45 -38.21 -2.25
N LEU A 284 17.32 -37.94 -1.25
CA LEU A 284 17.49 -38.74 -0.04
C LEU A 284 16.45 -38.43 1.05
N LEU A 285 15.66 -37.36 0.90
CA LEU A 285 14.55 -37.08 1.81
C LEU A 285 13.47 -38.15 1.64
N ASN A 286 12.93 -38.64 2.76
CA ASN A 286 11.78 -39.54 2.74
C ASN A 286 10.51 -38.80 2.26
N GLU A 287 9.44 -39.55 2.01
CA GLU A 287 8.20 -39.01 1.44
C GLU A 287 7.59 -37.88 2.30
N GLU A 288 7.53 -38.05 3.62
CA GLU A 288 6.99 -37.04 4.54
C GLU A 288 7.87 -35.78 4.59
N GLN A 289 9.19 -35.95 4.68
CA GLN A 289 10.15 -34.84 4.66
C GLN A 289 10.08 -34.07 3.34
N ARG A 290 9.95 -34.77 2.21
CA ARG A 290 9.83 -34.15 0.88
C ARG A 290 8.53 -33.36 0.77
N SER A 291 7.43 -33.87 1.31
CA SER A 291 6.15 -33.14 1.37
C SER A 291 6.29 -31.81 2.15
N VAL A 292 6.93 -31.85 3.32
CA VAL A 292 7.20 -30.64 4.13
C VAL A 292 8.14 -29.68 3.40
N TYR A 293 9.23 -30.18 2.83
CA TYR A 293 10.20 -29.40 2.06
C TYR A 293 9.50 -28.65 0.91
N SER A 294 8.77 -29.36 0.05
CA SER A 294 8.07 -28.76 -1.10
C SER A 294 7.04 -27.73 -0.67
N THR A 295 6.34 -27.97 0.45
CA THR A 295 5.36 -27.01 1.00
C THR A 295 6.03 -25.70 1.41
N ILE A 296 7.16 -25.77 2.12
CA ILE A 296 7.88 -24.59 2.61
C ILE A 296 8.55 -23.84 1.46
N ILE A 297 9.22 -24.54 0.54
CA ILE A 297 9.87 -23.91 -0.61
C ILE A 297 8.83 -23.23 -1.51
N ASN A 298 7.69 -23.86 -1.76
CA ASN A 298 6.61 -23.20 -2.51
C ASN A 298 6.07 -21.95 -1.80
N ALA A 299 6.00 -21.93 -0.47
CA ALA A 299 5.59 -20.75 0.29
C ALA A 299 6.64 -19.62 0.24
N VAL A 300 7.93 -19.97 0.10
CA VAL A 300 9.01 -19.01 -0.14
C VAL A 300 8.91 -18.40 -1.54
N ASP A 301 8.70 -19.24 -2.56
CA ASP A 301 8.62 -18.80 -3.95
C ASP A 301 7.30 -18.04 -4.25
N ASN A 302 6.20 -18.41 -3.58
CA ASN A 302 4.86 -17.85 -3.79
C ASN A 302 4.26 -17.32 -2.47
N PRO A 303 4.74 -16.19 -1.95
CA PRO A 303 4.30 -15.66 -0.67
C PRO A 303 2.82 -15.24 -0.70
N THR A 304 2.01 -15.90 0.14
CA THR A 304 0.58 -15.61 0.30
C THR A 304 0.29 -15.07 1.71
N PRO A 305 -0.53 -14.00 1.85
CA PRO A 305 -0.87 -13.44 3.15
C PRO A 305 -1.51 -14.49 4.07
N GLY A 306 -0.93 -14.71 5.25
CA GLY A 306 -1.46 -15.63 6.27
C GLY A 306 -0.93 -17.06 6.23
N ASN A 307 -0.16 -17.46 5.21
CA ASN A 307 0.42 -18.81 5.10
C ASN A 307 1.95 -18.81 5.30
N THR A 308 2.40 -18.17 6.37
CA THR A 308 3.83 -17.84 6.60
C THR A 308 4.44 -18.51 7.82
N LEU A 309 3.67 -19.30 8.58
CA LEU A 309 4.13 -19.94 9.82
C LEU A 309 3.93 -21.45 9.74
N PHE A 310 5.02 -22.19 9.88
CA PHE A 310 5.04 -23.65 9.84
C PHE A 310 5.56 -24.20 11.17
N PHE A 311 4.89 -25.22 11.70
CA PHE A 311 5.37 -25.98 12.85
C PHE A 311 5.65 -27.41 12.42
N ILE A 312 6.91 -27.84 12.51
CA ILE A 312 7.35 -29.19 12.14
C ILE A 312 7.55 -29.98 13.42
N ASP A 313 6.68 -30.95 13.68
CA ASP A 313 6.81 -31.88 14.79
C ASP A 313 7.31 -33.25 14.32
N GLY A 314 8.02 -33.93 15.19
CA GLY A 314 8.44 -35.30 14.94
C GLY A 314 9.25 -35.88 16.11
N PRO A 315 9.17 -37.19 16.37
CA PRO A 315 10.00 -37.86 17.38
C PRO A 315 11.51 -37.65 17.22
N GLY A 316 12.27 -37.99 18.26
CA GLY A 316 13.74 -38.04 18.16
C GLY A 316 14.18 -39.01 17.06
N GLY A 317 15.17 -38.62 16.26
CA GLY A 317 15.72 -39.47 15.19
C GLY A 317 15.01 -39.40 13.82
N THR A 318 13.90 -38.66 13.67
CA THR A 318 13.17 -38.55 12.40
C THR A 318 13.82 -37.64 11.34
N GLY A 319 15.05 -37.17 11.56
CA GLY A 319 15.78 -36.38 10.56
C GLY A 319 15.33 -34.93 10.40
N LYS A 320 14.62 -34.32 11.37
CA LYS A 320 14.20 -32.90 11.33
C LYS A 320 15.35 -31.94 11.01
N SER A 321 16.52 -32.12 11.64
CA SER A 321 17.69 -31.29 11.38
C SER A 321 18.21 -31.45 9.94
N THR A 322 18.11 -32.65 9.36
CA THR A 322 18.46 -32.91 7.96
C THR A 322 17.51 -32.17 7.03
N LEU A 323 16.20 -32.23 7.29
CA LEU A 323 15.20 -31.48 6.52
C LEU A 323 15.47 -29.97 6.58
N LEU A 324 15.69 -29.41 7.77
CA LEU A 324 16.01 -27.98 7.93
C LEU A 324 17.27 -27.56 7.16
N LYS A 325 18.31 -28.41 7.13
CA LYS A 325 19.52 -28.13 6.33
C LYS A 325 19.22 -27.99 4.83
N HIS A 326 18.38 -28.86 4.27
CA HIS A 326 18.00 -28.78 2.86
C HIS A 326 17.20 -27.52 2.56
N ILE A 327 16.24 -27.16 3.42
CA ILE A 327 15.45 -25.93 3.29
C ILE A 327 16.39 -24.70 3.32
N LEU A 328 17.25 -24.61 4.31
CA LEU A 328 18.19 -23.48 4.44
C LEU A 328 19.15 -23.40 3.25
N ALA A 329 19.63 -24.54 2.75
CA ALA A 329 20.50 -24.57 1.57
C ALA A 329 19.78 -24.02 0.33
N LYS A 330 18.56 -24.52 0.06
CA LYS A 330 17.76 -24.09 -1.07
C LYS A 330 17.44 -22.60 -1.02
N VAL A 331 17.03 -22.09 0.14
CA VAL A 331 16.69 -20.67 0.31
C VAL A 331 17.91 -19.77 0.10
N ARG A 332 19.09 -20.16 0.60
CA ARG A 332 20.33 -19.40 0.36
C ARG A 332 20.76 -19.40 -1.10
N LEU A 333 20.59 -20.52 -1.82
CA LEU A 333 20.87 -20.58 -3.26
C LEU A 333 19.93 -19.69 -4.09
N LEU A 334 18.75 -19.36 -3.56
CA LEU A 334 17.83 -18.38 -4.15
C LEU A 334 18.21 -16.92 -3.77
N GLU A 335 19.43 -16.69 -3.29
CA GLU A 335 19.96 -15.40 -2.82
C GLU A 335 19.13 -14.73 -1.70
N ASN A 336 18.35 -15.54 -1.00
CA ASN A 336 17.53 -15.10 0.11
C ASN A 336 18.24 -15.28 1.45
N ILE A 337 17.80 -14.55 2.48
CA ILE A 337 18.44 -14.53 3.80
C ILE A 337 17.57 -15.29 4.81
N PRO A 338 17.79 -16.60 5.05
CA PRO A 338 17.13 -17.29 6.14
C PRO A 338 17.84 -17.02 7.47
N LEU A 339 17.07 -16.68 8.51
CA LEU A 339 17.60 -16.60 9.88
C LEU A 339 17.34 -17.90 10.61
N GLU A 340 18.42 -18.59 10.93
CA GLU A 340 18.36 -19.84 11.66
C GLU A 340 18.69 -19.60 13.14
N VAL A 341 17.77 -20.04 13.99
CA VAL A 341 17.80 -19.78 15.43
C VAL A 341 17.49 -21.05 16.21
N ALA A 342 18.30 -21.34 17.22
CA ALA A 342 18.09 -22.44 18.15
C ALA A 342 17.88 -21.95 19.59
N SER A 343 17.24 -22.78 20.42
CA SER A 343 17.05 -22.48 21.84
C SER A 343 18.33 -22.61 22.68
N SER A 344 19.27 -23.48 22.26
CA SER A 344 20.54 -23.74 22.95
C SER A 344 21.74 -23.68 22.01
N GLY A 345 22.93 -23.43 22.58
CA GLY A 345 24.17 -23.37 21.81
C GLY A 345 24.52 -24.68 21.09
N ILE A 346 24.23 -25.82 21.74
CA ILE A 346 24.46 -27.15 21.13
C ILE A 346 23.51 -27.39 19.96
N ALA A 347 22.24 -27.00 20.09
CA ALA A 347 21.27 -27.14 19.01
C ALA A 347 21.63 -26.27 17.79
N SER A 348 22.18 -25.05 18.00
CA SER A 348 22.62 -24.20 16.89
C SER A 348 23.78 -24.79 16.06
N LEU A 349 24.61 -25.66 16.64
CA LEU A 349 25.71 -26.29 15.90
C LEU A 349 25.22 -27.29 14.84
N LEU A 350 23.97 -27.75 14.95
CA LEU A 350 23.39 -28.71 14.02
C LEU A 350 22.90 -28.06 12.73
N LEU A 351 22.92 -26.73 12.64
CA LEU A 351 22.34 -25.97 11.54
C LEU A 351 23.40 -25.03 10.95
N MET A 352 23.29 -24.77 9.65
CA MET A 352 24.29 -23.97 8.93
C MET A 352 24.09 -22.50 9.23
N GLY A 353 25.02 -21.89 9.96
CA GLY A 353 24.92 -20.48 10.38
C GLY A 353 24.38 -20.28 11.80
N GLY A 354 24.19 -21.35 12.55
CA GLY A 354 23.32 -21.32 13.70
C GLY A 354 23.77 -20.48 14.86
N ARG A 355 22.76 -19.85 15.47
CA ARG A 355 22.92 -19.00 16.65
C ARG A 355 21.76 -19.24 17.61
N THR A 356 22.01 -18.94 18.88
CA THR A 356 20.95 -19.00 19.87
C THR A 356 19.98 -17.83 19.72
N ALA A 357 18.72 -18.01 20.08
CA ALA A 357 17.71 -16.93 20.08
C ALA A 357 18.17 -15.71 20.89
N HIS A 358 18.83 -15.96 22.02
CA HIS A 358 19.42 -14.91 22.85
C HIS A 358 20.47 -14.08 22.09
N SER A 359 21.35 -14.74 21.32
CA SER A 359 22.39 -14.06 20.55
C SER A 359 21.84 -13.31 19.34
N THR A 360 20.92 -13.94 18.60
CA THR A 360 20.32 -13.40 17.37
C THR A 360 19.43 -12.21 17.66
N PHE A 361 18.52 -12.32 18.64
CA PHE A 361 17.55 -11.27 18.94
C PHE A 361 17.95 -10.38 20.11
N LYS A 362 19.16 -10.54 20.66
CA LYS A 362 19.67 -9.77 21.81
C LYS A 362 18.70 -9.81 23.00
N ILE A 363 18.18 -11.00 23.30
CA ILE A 363 17.29 -11.25 24.44
C ILE A 363 18.14 -11.18 25.72
N PRO A 364 17.80 -10.32 26.69
CA PRO A 364 18.54 -10.23 27.94
C PRO A 364 18.40 -11.51 28.77
N LEU A 365 19.50 -11.96 29.37
CA LEU A 365 19.51 -13.18 30.21
C LEU A 365 18.78 -13.00 31.54
N LYS A 366 18.75 -11.76 32.06
CA LYS A 366 18.02 -11.39 33.27
C LYS A 366 16.80 -10.58 32.85
N LEU A 367 15.63 -11.16 33.04
CA LEU A 367 14.34 -10.55 32.69
C LEU A 367 13.77 -9.78 33.89
N ASN A 368 13.11 -8.67 33.59
CA ASN A 368 12.28 -7.85 34.47
C ASN A 368 11.11 -7.30 33.65
N ASP A 369 10.15 -6.64 34.31
CA ASP A 369 8.93 -6.14 33.67
C ASP A 369 9.16 -5.11 32.54
N THR A 370 10.36 -4.53 32.49
CA THR A 370 10.78 -3.57 31.47
C THR A 370 11.74 -4.15 30.43
N SER A 371 11.99 -5.46 30.47
CA SER A 371 13.00 -6.07 29.61
C SER A 371 12.57 -6.07 28.16
N THR A 372 13.46 -5.59 27.30
CA THR A 372 13.26 -5.53 25.85
C THR A 372 14.51 -6.04 25.14
N CYS A 373 14.34 -6.52 23.91
CA CYS A 373 15.45 -6.92 23.06
C CYS A 373 16.33 -5.70 22.73
N SER A 374 17.65 -5.83 22.91
CA SER A 374 18.59 -4.72 22.67
C SER A 374 18.90 -4.54 21.17
N ILE A 375 17.86 -4.28 20.36
CA ILE A 375 17.94 -4.06 18.92
C ILE A 375 17.63 -2.57 18.64
N TYR A 376 18.66 -1.79 18.36
CA TYR A 376 18.51 -0.36 18.10
C TYR A 376 18.05 -0.07 16.67
N LYS A 377 17.32 1.04 16.48
CA LYS A 377 16.74 1.48 15.19
C LYS A 377 17.76 1.58 14.05
N GLN A 378 18.99 2.00 14.36
CA GLN A 378 20.08 2.19 13.40
C GLN A 378 21.06 1.00 13.35
N SER A 379 20.76 -0.11 14.04
CA SER A 379 21.66 -1.26 14.08
C SER A 379 21.66 -2.05 12.78
N HIS A 380 22.81 -2.61 12.42
CA HIS A 380 22.93 -3.59 11.34
C HIS A 380 22.02 -4.80 11.56
N LEU A 381 21.78 -5.18 12.81
CA LEU A 381 20.91 -6.31 13.15
C LEU A 381 19.45 -6.05 12.75
N LYS A 382 18.94 -4.83 12.94
CA LYS A 382 17.62 -4.43 12.44
C LYS A 382 17.53 -4.59 10.92
N GLY A 383 18.56 -4.17 10.19
CA GLY A 383 18.62 -4.32 8.73
C GLY A 383 18.58 -5.77 8.28
N LEU A 384 19.32 -6.65 8.98
CA LEU A 384 19.30 -8.09 8.73
C LEU A 384 17.91 -8.69 8.92
N ILE A 385 17.28 -8.44 10.08
CA ILE A 385 15.96 -9.01 10.42
C ILE A 385 14.89 -8.55 9.43
N GLN A 386 14.93 -7.30 8.97
CA GLN A 386 13.98 -6.80 7.96
C GLN A 386 14.14 -7.42 6.57
N LYS A 387 15.32 -7.95 6.27
CA LYS A 387 15.64 -8.58 4.98
C LYS A 387 15.54 -10.10 5.02
N ALA A 388 15.37 -10.67 6.21
CA ALA A 388 15.25 -12.10 6.38
C ALA A 388 13.93 -12.62 5.83
N ILE A 389 13.97 -13.76 5.14
CA ILE A 389 12.79 -14.55 4.80
C ILE A 389 12.96 -15.91 5.47
N LEU A 390 11.96 -16.33 6.25
CA LEU A 390 12.05 -17.42 7.25
C LEU A 390 12.93 -17.02 8.45
N THR A 391 12.28 -16.89 9.62
CA THR A 391 12.87 -16.54 10.92
C THR A 391 12.48 -17.52 11.99
#